data_AF-A0A4Q3W799-F1
#
_entry.id   AF-A0A4Q3W799-F1
#
_cell.length_a   1.000
_cell.length_b   1.000
_cell.length_c   1.000
_cell.angle_alpha   90.00
_cell.angle_beta   90.00
_cell.angle_gamma   90.00
#
_symmetry.space_group_name_H-M   'P 1'
#
loop_
_entity.id
_entity.type
_entity.pdbx_description
1 polymer ?
#
loop_
_entity_poly.entity_id
_entity_poly.type
_entity_poly.pdbx_seq_one_letter_code
_entity_poly.pdbx_strand_id
1 'polypeptide(L)'
;MRTIVNHWFVWCGNNAKGEQDFTAQARIERLYGIGMDINYAHYDNNSSQQRFLGPLGEQQGNYAGTGLPMKFGDVNGKTLDIYQHHNNVYDQQYMENKDSLGFFNAFKGIMDRSINNEVYSYISVKCHNDEYFFSKVPLSKMLDYAAARNIPVWAPQKLLDFLIAKDNAKFNNIKWAGNKLSFSISSDFQHASKLSVTVPYTFNGQQLKSLNDGGSVVNHSVRTIKGEQYAMFLVEPGATHHIEATY
;
A
#
# COMPACT_ATOMS: atom_id res chain seq x y z
N MET A 1 18.45 4.61 7.85
CA MET A 1 17.29 4.99 7.03
C MET A 1 17.05 3.84 6.05
N ARG A 2 15.84 3.26 5.96
CA ARG A 2 15.53 2.13 5.06
C ARG A 2 14.56 2.49 3.93
N THR A 3 14.21 3.76 3.81
CA THR A 3 13.31 4.28 2.77
C THR A 3 13.97 5.47 2.11
N ILE A 4 13.74 5.68 0.82
CA ILE A 4 14.31 6.82 0.08
C ILE A 4 13.23 7.57 -0.71
N VAL A 5 13.33 8.91 -0.67
CA VAL A 5 12.60 9.84 -1.53
C VAL A 5 13.63 10.84 -2.07
N ASN A 6 13.72 10.94 -3.38
CA ASN A 6 14.62 11.79 -4.12
C ASN A 6 13.80 12.67 -5.07
N HIS A 7 14.36 13.80 -5.45
CA HIS A 7 13.72 14.75 -6.36
C HIS A 7 13.65 14.19 -7.80
N TRP A 8 14.67 13.47 -8.29
CA TRP A 8 14.84 13.14 -9.71
C TRP A 8 14.90 11.63 -10.01
N PHE A 9 14.36 11.25 -11.17
CA PHE A 9 14.45 9.91 -11.78
C PHE A 9 15.47 9.91 -12.91
N VAL A 10 16.49 9.08 -12.82
CA VAL A 10 17.23 8.64 -14.01
C VAL A 10 17.05 7.13 -14.12
N TRP A 11 16.02 6.70 -14.85
CA TRP A 11 15.78 5.28 -15.17
C TRP A 11 16.74 4.75 -16.24
N CYS A 12 17.56 5.61 -16.83
CA CYS A 12 18.67 5.24 -17.70
C CYS A 12 19.90 4.90 -16.87
N GLY A 13 19.81 3.84 -16.07
CA GLY A 13 20.94 3.31 -15.32
C GLY A 13 21.81 2.42 -16.18
N ASN A 14 23.12 2.46 -15.96
CA ASN A 14 24.01 1.37 -16.34
C ASN A 14 24.31 0.52 -15.10
N ASN A 15 24.39 -0.79 -15.26
CA ASN A 15 24.87 -1.68 -14.19
C ASN A 15 26.37 -1.43 -13.92
N ALA A 16 26.94 -2.15 -12.95
CA ALA A 16 28.36 -2.01 -12.59
C ALA A 16 29.35 -2.32 -13.73
N LYS A 17 28.89 -2.92 -14.83
CA LYS A 17 29.67 -3.21 -16.04
C LYS A 17 29.49 -2.16 -17.16
N GLY A 18 28.66 -1.15 -16.95
CA GLY A 18 28.36 -0.12 -17.95
C GLY A 18 27.22 -0.48 -18.91
N GLU A 19 26.50 -1.58 -18.70
CA GLU A 19 25.39 -2.01 -19.56
C GLU A 19 24.07 -1.41 -19.10
N GLN A 20 23.18 -1.01 -20.02
CA GLN A 20 21.87 -0.47 -19.66
C GLN A 20 21.05 -1.46 -18.83
N ASP A 21 20.65 -1.03 -17.63
CA ASP A 21 19.86 -1.81 -16.69
C ASP A 21 18.92 -0.85 -15.94
N PHE A 22 17.64 -0.91 -16.29
CA PHE A 22 16.60 -0.12 -15.64
C PHE A 22 16.44 -0.46 -14.15
N THR A 23 17.02 -1.57 -13.67
CA THR A 23 17.03 -1.94 -12.25
C THR A 23 18.28 -1.52 -11.49
N ALA A 24 19.25 -0.87 -12.15
CA ALA A 24 20.52 -0.49 -11.53
C ALA A 24 20.31 0.29 -10.22
N GLN A 25 19.44 1.30 -10.24
CA GLN A 25 19.14 2.12 -9.05
C GLN A 25 18.54 1.27 -7.91
N ALA A 26 17.49 0.51 -8.19
CA ALA A 26 16.85 -0.36 -7.19
C ALA A 26 17.83 -1.41 -6.61
N ARG A 27 18.77 -1.91 -7.42
CA ARG A 27 19.83 -2.83 -6.96
C ARG A 27 20.85 -2.13 -6.07
N ILE A 28 21.25 -0.89 -6.40
CA ILE A 28 22.15 -0.07 -5.58
C ILE A 28 21.48 0.22 -4.23
N GLU A 29 20.23 0.70 -4.24
CA GLU A 29 19.45 0.97 -3.04
C GLU A 29 19.36 -0.26 -2.13
N ARG A 30 19.00 -1.41 -2.71
CA ARG A 30 18.95 -2.69 -1.99
C ARG A 30 20.33 -3.07 -1.42
N LEU A 31 21.43 -2.88 -2.16
CA LEU A 31 22.78 -3.15 -1.69
C LEU A 31 23.14 -2.32 -0.44
N TYR A 32 22.63 -1.08 -0.36
CA TYR A 32 22.82 -0.19 0.79
C TYR A 32 21.72 -0.30 1.86
N GLY A 33 20.88 -1.34 1.81
CA GLY A 33 19.89 -1.63 2.85
C GLY A 33 18.61 -0.79 2.77
N ILE A 34 18.36 -0.09 1.66
CA ILE A 34 17.06 0.52 1.40
C ILE A 34 16.06 -0.58 1.03
N GLY A 35 14.93 -0.61 1.72
CA GLY A 35 13.84 -1.54 1.50
C GLY A 35 12.62 -0.92 0.82
N MET A 36 12.57 0.41 0.67
CA MET A 36 11.49 1.08 -0.06
C MET A 36 11.99 2.30 -0.82
N ASP A 37 11.80 2.28 -2.13
CA ASP A 37 11.88 3.43 -3.03
C ASP A 37 10.51 4.10 -3.09
N ILE A 38 10.48 5.40 -2.80
CA ILE A 38 9.28 6.24 -2.96
C ILE A 38 9.58 7.41 -3.87
N ASN A 39 10.35 7.12 -4.91
CA ASN A 39 10.81 8.11 -5.82
C ASN A 39 9.67 8.33 -6.85
N TYR A 40 9.07 7.28 -7.43
CA TYR A 40 8.37 7.40 -8.72
C TYR A 40 7.19 8.42 -8.76
N ALA A 41 7.48 9.58 -9.35
CA ALA A 41 6.68 10.75 -9.72
C ALA A 41 5.37 10.51 -10.48
N HIS A 42 4.17 10.78 -9.93
CA HIS A 42 3.00 11.03 -10.80
C HIS A 42 3.08 12.46 -11.37
N TYR A 43 3.72 12.61 -12.53
CA TYR A 43 3.85 13.87 -13.27
C TYR A 43 3.53 13.63 -14.75
N ASP A 44 2.50 14.30 -15.25
CA ASP A 44 1.90 14.11 -16.58
C ASP A 44 1.75 15.44 -17.34
N ASN A 45 2.31 16.54 -16.80
CA ASN A 45 2.34 17.82 -17.50
C ASN A 45 3.11 17.67 -18.82
N ASN A 46 2.51 18.17 -19.91
CA ASN A 46 3.08 18.16 -21.26
C ASN A 46 3.44 16.75 -21.80
N SER A 47 2.80 15.69 -21.28
CA SER A 47 2.98 14.35 -21.82
C SER A 47 2.62 14.28 -23.31
N SER A 48 3.52 13.71 -24.10
CA SER A 48 3.35 13.53 -25.56
C SER A 48 2.15 12.66 -25.93
N GLN A 49 1.63 11.89 -24.97
CA GLN A 49 0.44 11.03 -25.11
C GLN A 49 -0.84 11.67 -24.55
N GLN A 50 -0.85 12.99 -24.31
CA GLN A 50 -1.90 13.70 -23.57
C GLN A 50 -1.99 13.23 -22.10
N ARG A 51 -3.15 13.38 -21.46
CA ARG A 51 -3.34 12.97 -20.06
C ARG A 51 -3.43 11.44 -19.95
N PHE A 52 -2.29 10.80 -19.74
CA PHE A 52 -2.14 9.33 -19.69
C PHE A 52 -3.02 8.69 -18.61
N LEU A 53 -3.40 9.44 -17.56
CA LEU A 53 -4.00 8.90 -16.33
C LEU A 53 -5.32 9.56 -15.93
N GLY A 54 -5.96 10.23 -16.90
CA GLY A 54 -7.24 10.89 -16.74
C GLY A 54 -7.13 12.38 -16.35
N PRO A 55 -8.27 13.06 -16.18
CA PRO A 55 -8.29 14.47 -15.83
C PRO A 55 -7.64 14.77 -14.48
N LEU A 56 -7.01 15.95 -14.35
CA LEU A 56 -6.50 16.45 -13.07
C LEU A 56 -7.61 16.53 -12.01
N GLY A 57 -7.23 16.30 -10.76
CA GLY A 57 -8.13 16.36 -9.61
C GLY A 57 -8.71 14.99 -9.29
N GLU A 58 -10.01 14.92 -9.01
CA GLU A 58 -10.64 13.72 -8.41
C GLU A 58 -10.57 12.46 -9.27
N GLN A 59 -10.38 12.58 -10.58
CA GLN A 59 -10.41 11.46 -11.53
C GLN A 59 -9.03 10.86 -11.83
N GLN A 60 -7.95 11.38 -11.23
CA GLN A 60 -6.61 10.84 -11.45
C GLN A 60 -6.49 9.39 -10.96
N GLY A 61 -5.96 8.52 -11.82
CA GLY A 61 -5.72 7.10 -11.52
C GLY A 61 -4.38 6.81 -10.82
N ASN A 62 -4.18 5.53 -10.48
CA ASN A 62 -2.86 5.01 -10.11
C ASN A 62 -2.13 4.56 -11.38
N TYR A 63 -0.99 5.16 -11.71
CA TYR A 63 -0.34 4.90 -12.99
C TYR A 63 0.32 3.54 -13.13
N ALA A 64 0.66 2.90 -12.01
CA ALA A 64 1.12 1.51 -12.00
C ALA A 64 -0.07 0.51 -12.07
N GLY A 65 -1.28 0.98 -12.37
CA GLY A 65 -2.52 0.18 -12.38
C GLY A 65 -3.05 -0.16 -10.97
N THR A 66 -2.27 0.09 -9.92
CA THR A 66 -2.61 -0.20 -8.52
C THR A 66 -2.06 0.87 -7.58
N GLY A 67 -2.74 1.09 -6.46
CA GLY A 67 -2.24 1.92 -5.35
C GLY A 67 -1.43 1.12 -4.33
N LEU A 68 -1.18 -0.17 -4.58
CA LEU A 68 -0.48 -1.06 -3.66
C LEU A 68 1.03 -1.04 -3.93
N PRO A 69 1.88 -0.90 -2.89
CA PRO A 69 3.32 -1.08 -3.02
C PRO A 69 3.65 -2.48 -3.55
N MET A 70 4.58 -2.55 -4.50
CA MET A 70 5.03 -3.80 -5.12
C MET A 70 6.54 -3.90 -5.05
N LYS A 71 7.11 -5.10 -5.04
CA LYS A 71 8.57 -5.26 -5.16
C LYS A 71 9.01 -5.00 -6.59
N PHE A 72 10.20 -4.41 -6.77
CA PHE A 72 10.81 -4.31 -8.09
C PHE A 72 11.05 -5.71 -8.69
N GLY A 73 10.92 -5.83 -10.01
CA GLY A 73 11.35 -7.00 -10.77
C GLY A 73 12.59 -6.64 -11.59
N ASP A 74 13.53 -7.58 -11.73
CA ASP A 74 14.67 -7.42 -12.62
C ASP A 74 14.37 -7.82 -14.07
N VAL A 75 15.35 -7.55 -14.95
CA VAL A 75 15.29 -7.86 -16.39
C VAL A 75 15.01 -9.33 -16.70
N ASN A 76 15.23 -10.24 -15.74
CA ASN A 76 14.97 -11.68 -15.88
C ASN A 76 13.66 -12.10 -15.18
N GLY A 77 12.87 -11.14 -14.70
CA GLY A 77 11.61 -11.38 -13.97
C GLY A 77 11.81 -11.78 -12.51
N LYS A 78 13.03 -11.72 -11.96
CA LYS A 78 13.27 -12.01 -10.54
C LYS A 78 12.88 -10.81 -9.68
N THR A 79 12.14 -11.05 -8.61
CA THR A 79 11.84 -10.01 -7.63
C THR A 79 13.10 -9.57 -6.88
N LEU A 80 13.24 -8.26 -6.69
CA LEU A 80 14.23 -7.63 -5.83
C LEU A 80 13.58 -7.36 -4.47
N ASP A 81 14.32 -7.60 -3.38
CA ASP A 81 13.85 -7.30 -2.02
C ASP A 81 13.90 -5.80 -1.70
N ILE A 82 13.18 -5.02 -2.49
CA ILE A 82 12.95 -3.59 -2.31
C ILE A 82 11.56 -3.26 -2.87
N TYR A 83 10.73 -2.60 -2.07
CA TYR A 83 9.41 -2.14 -2.48
C TYR A 83 9.54 -0.85 -3.28
N GLN A 84 8.66 -0.70 -4.26
CA GLN A 84 8.33 0.54 -4.92
C GLN A 84 6.99 1.03 -4.37
N HIS A 85 6.94 2.29 -3.98
CA HIS A 85 5.70 3.00 -3.72
C HIS A 85 5.72 4.33 -4.47
N HIS A 86 4.84 4.48 -5.46
CA HIS A 86 4.78 5.73 -6.23
C HIS A 86 4.22 6.89 -5.42
N ASN A 87 4.59 8.12 -5.80
CA ASN A 87 3.92 9.32 -5.29
C ASN A 87 2.63 9.52 -6.09
N ASN A 88 1.51 9.06 -5.55
CA ASN A 88 0.20 9.19 -6.18
C ASN A 88 -0.20 10.65 -6.42
N VAL A 89 0.21 11.54 -5.50
CA VAL A 89 -0.16 12.95 -5.45
C VAL A 89 1.12 13.78 -5.34
N TYR A 90 1.41 14.60 -6.34
CA TYR A 90 2.67 15.34 -6.48
C TYR A 90 2.38 16.83 -6.65
N ASP A 91 2.92 17.71 -5.81
CA ASP A 91 2.55 19.13 -5.81
C ASP A 91 2.95 19.88 -7.08
N GLN A 92 4.13 19.62 -7.62
CA GLN A 92 4.63 20.28 -8.83
C GLN A 92 3.69 20.09 -10.04
N GLN A 93 3.04 18.92 -10.16
CA GLN A 93 2.01 18.65 -11.17
C GLN A 93 0.89 19.72 -11.15
N TYR A 94 0.56 20.23 -9.97
CA TYR A 94 -0.52 21.19 -9.76
C TYR A 94 -0.03 22.63 -9.63
N MET A 95 1.16 22.83 -9.06
CA MET A 95 1.78 24.15 -8.88
C MET A 95 2.00 24.83 -10.24
N GLU A 96 2.55 24.10 -11.22
CA GLU A 96 2.78 24.61 -12.59
C GLU A 96 1.47 25.02 -13.30
N ASN A 97 0.35 24.42 -12.91
CA ASN A 97 -1.00 24.75 -13.39
C ASN A 97 -1.74 25.76 -12.49
N LYS A 98 -1.10 26.25 -11.41
CA LYS A 98 -1.68 27.14 -10.39
C LYS A 98 -2.96 26.57 -9.75
N ASP A 99 -3.05 25.25 -9.61
CA ASP A 99 -4.26 24.54 -9.20
C ASP A 99 -4.13 23.88 -7.81
N SER A 100 -4.08 24.71 -6.77
CA SER A 100 -3.97 24.24 -5.38
C SER A 100 -5.18 23.39 -4.93
N LEU A 101 -6.37 23.66 -5.49
CA LEU A 101 -7.56 22.87 -5.20
C LEU A 101 -7.48 21.49 -5.87
N GLY A 102 -7.00 21.41 -7.10
CA GLY A 102 -6.74 20.17 -7.81
C GLY A 102 -5.80 19.24 -7.06
N PHE A 103 -4.76 19.80 -6.41
CA PHE A 103 -3.82 19.02 -5.61
C PHE A 103 -4.52 18.28 -4.46
N PHE A 104 -5.37 18.99 -3.71
CA PHE A 104 -6.22 18.38 -2.68
C PHE A 104 -7.24 17.39 -3.29
N ASN A 105 -7.87 17.75 -4.40
CA ASN A 105 -8.89 16.92 -5.05
C ASN A 105 -8.31 15.60 -5.58
N ALA A 106 -7.03 15.57 -5.98
CA ALA A 106 -6.32 14.35 -6.34
C ALA A 106 -6.32 13.34 -5.20
N PHE A 107 -5.85 13.78 -4.03
CA PHE A 107 -5.82 12.99 -2.81
C PHE A 107 -7.21 12.52 -2.42
N LYS A 108 -8.18 13.46 -2.41
CA LYS A 108 -9.58 13.16 -2.11
C LYS A 108 -10.14 12.08 -3.03
N GLY A 109 -9.94 12.20 -4.34
CA GLY A 109 -10.45 11.24 -5.32
C GLY A 109 -9.89 9.83 -5.14
N ILE A 110 -8.58 9.71 -4.90
CA ILE A 110 -7.94 8.41 -4.64
C ILE A 110 -8.44 7.80 -3.33
N MET A 111 -8.58 8.61 -2.28
CA MET A 111 -9.10 8.16 -0.99
C MET A 111 -10.56 7.73 -1.08
N ASP A 112 -11.43 8.54 -1.70
CA ASP A 112 -12.85 8.23 -1.87
C ASP A 112 -13.05 6.92 -2.62
N ARG A 113 -12.30 6.67 -3.70
CA ARG A 113 -12.37 5.38 -4.42
C ARG A 113 -11.81 4.22 -3.61
N SER A 114 -10.80 4.47 -2.77
CA SER A 114 -10.25 3.44 -1.88
C SER A 114 -11.27 3.00 -0.83
N ILE A 115 -12.06 3.94 -0.32
CA ILE A 115 -13.06 3.67 0.73
C ILE A 115 -14.36 3.12 0.12
N ASN A 116 -14.84 3.72 -0.98
CA ASN A 116 -16.21 3.52 -1.45
C ASN A 116 -16.31 2.61 -2.67
N ASN A 117 -15.22 2.37 -3.40
CA ASN A 117 -15.25 1.68 -4.70
C ASN A 117 -14.31 0.46 -4.76
N GLU A 118 -13.79 0.02 -3.61
CA GLU A 118 -12.86 -1.11 -3.50
C GLU A 118 -11.58 -0.94 -4.36
N VAL A 119 -11.17 0.30 -4.66
CA VAL A 119 -9.91 0.62 -5.36
C VAL A 119 -8.82 0.89 -4.32
N TYR A 120 -8.53 -0.12 -3.49
CA TYR A 120 -7.68 0.02 -2.31
C TYR A 120 -6.28 0.53 -2.69
N SER A 121 -5.87 1.63 -2.07
CA SER A 121 -4.60 2.30 -2.35
C SER A 121 -3.91 2.70 -1.05
N TYR A 122 -2.59 2.53 -1.01
CA TYR A 122 -1.72 3.39 -0.21
C TYR A 122 -1.52 4.69 -1.00
N ILE A 123 -1.63 5.83 -0.33
CA ILE A 123 -1.57 7.14 -0.97
C ILE A 123 -0.33 7.85 -0.44
N SER A 124 0.68 7.97 -1.30
CA SER A 124 1.86 8.79 -1.05
C SER A 124 1.65 10.19 -1.64
N VAL A 125 1.95 11.19 -0.82
CA VAL A 125 1.95 12.61 -1.19
C VAL A 125 3.40 13.08 -1.18
N LYS A 126 3.85 13.68 -2.28
CA LYS A 126 5.18 14.29 -2.38
C LYS A 126 5.05 15.78 -2.60
N CYS A 127 5.78 16.54 -1.79
CA CYS A 127 5.84 17.98 -1.85
C CYS A 127 7.27 18.51 -1.77
N HIS A 128 7.53 19.63 -2.43
CA HIS A 128 8.80 20.32 -2.34
C HIS A 128 8.80 21.38 -1.23
N ASN A 129 9.97 21.55 -0.60
CA ASN A 129 10.13 22.51 0.48
C ASN A 129 10.08 23.97 -0.02
N ASP A 130 10.64 24.23 -1.21
CA ASP A 130 10.61 25.53 -1.89
C ASP A 130 9.24 25.88 -2.47
N GLU A 131 8.37 24.88 -2.68
CA GLU A 131 6.99 25.05 -3.12
C GLU A 131 5.97 25.07 -1.96
N TYR A 132 6.44 25.08 -0.70
CA TYR A 132 5.55 24.95 0.46
C TYR A 132 4.49 26.06 0.56
N PHE A 133 4.73 27.25 0.00
CA PHE A 133 3.74 28.32 -0.10
C PHE A 133 2.47 27.90 -0.86
N PHE A 134 2.62 26.98 -1.84
CA PHE A 134 1.53 26.39 -2.61
C PHE A 134 0.92 25.19 -1.87
N SER A 135 1.76 24.33 -1.30
CA SER A 135 1.36 23.02 -0.75
C SER A 135 0.79 23.08 0.67
N LYS A 136 1.08 24.13 1.46
CA LYS A 136 0.69 24.22 2.89
C LYS A 136 -0.80 24.02 3.13
N VAL A 137 -1.64 24.83 2.49
CA VAL A 137 -3.10 24.80 2.66
C VAL A 137 -3.71 23.45 2.22
N PRO A 138 -3.43 22.94 1.00
CA PRO A 138 -3.97 21.64 0.59
C PRO A 138 -3.46 20.48 1.45
N LEU A 139 -2.20 20.49 1.92
CA LEU A 139 -1.69 19.46 2.84
C LEU A 139 -2.47 19.42 4.16
N SER A 140 -2.73 20.58 4.77
CA SER A 140 -3.58 20.63 5.98
C SER A 140 -4.97 20.04 5.71
N LYS A 141 -5.59 20.37 4.57
CA LYS A 141 -6.88 19.78 4.17
C LYS A 141 -6.80 18.26 3.99
N MET A 142 -5.72 17.73 3.42
CA MET A 142 -5.52 16.28 3.27
C MET A 142 -5.46 15.58 4.63
N LEU A 143 -4.75 16.17 5.60
CA LEU A 143 -4.67 15.63 6.96
C LEU A 143 -6.04 15.65 7.66
N ASP A 144 -6.77 16.76 7.61
CA ASP A 144 -8.11 16.88 8.18
C ASP A 144 -9.08 15.88 7.53
N TYR A 145 -8.99 15.73 6.20
CA TYR A 145 -9.83 14.83 5.43
C TYR A 145 -9.58 13.36 5.77
N ALA A 146 -8.32 12.97 5.95
CA ALA A 146 -7.93 11.63 6.41
C ALA A 146 -8.40 11.36 7.84
N ALA A 147 -8.20 12.32 8.74
CA ALA A 147 -8.63 12.22 10.14
C ALA A 147 -10.15 12.05 10.28
N ALA A 148 -10.94 12.83 9.53
CA ALA A 148 -12.40 12.73 9.52
C ALA A 148 -12.93 11.36 9.03
N ARG A 149 -12.10 10.55 8.37
CA ARG A 149 -12.42 9.20 7.88
C ARG A 149 -11.70 8.09 8.63
N ASN A 150 -11.01 8.42 9.72
CA ASN A 150 -10.18 7.48 10.50
C ASN A 150 -9.11 6.77 9.64
N ILE A 151 -8.57 7.46 8.64
CA ILE A 151 -7.48 6.95 7.81
C ILE A 151 -6.14 7.40 8.41
N PRO A 152 -5.26 6.47 8.81
CA PRO A 152 -4.00 6.85 9.41
C PRO A 152 -3.00 7.39 8.37
N VAL A 153 -2.19 8.36 8.78
CA VAL A 153 -1.06 8.87 8.01
C VAL A 153 0.22 8.31 8.59
N TRP A 154 1.01 7.60 7.78
CA TRP A 154 2.22 6.90 8.23
C TRP A 154 3.47 7.50 7.62
N ALA A 155 4.54 7.52 8.41
CA ALA A 155 5.88 7.69 7.85
C ALA A 155 6.21 6.47 6.96
N PRO A 156 6.98 6.66 5.86
CA PRO A 156 7.46 5.59 4.99
C PRO A 156 8.03 4.37 5.72
N GLN A 157 8.84 4.61 6.76
CA GLN A 157 9.47 3.54 7.55
C GLN A 157 8.43 2.62 8.18
N LYS A 158 7.35 3.18 8.74
CA LYS A 158 6.27 2.39 9.35
C LYS A 158 5.52 1.55 8.31
N LEU A 159 5.29 2.11 7.12
CA LEU A 159 4.70 1.35 6.02
C LEU A 159 5.61 0.19 5.59
N LEU A 160 6.91 0.44 5.42
CA LEU A 160 7.86 -0.61 5.06
C LEU A 160 7.88 -1.75 6.10
N ASP A 161 7.92 -1.42 7.39
CA ASP A 161 7.93 -2.43 8.45
C ASP A 161 6.62 -3.23 8.50
N PHE A 162 5.47 -2.58 8.26
CA PHE A 162 4.20 -3.27 8.09
C PHE A 162 4.20 -4.22 6.89
N LEU A 163 4.72 -3.79 5.73
CA LEU A 163 4.77 -4.62 4.53
C LEU A 163 5.67 -5.85 4.73
N ILE A 164 6.81 -5.69 5.41
CA ILE A 164 7.68 -6.82 5.75
C ILE A 164 6.97 -7.79 6.69
N ALA A 165 6.29 -7.29 7.72
CA ALA A 165 5.50 -8.14 8.62
C ALA A 165 4.39 -8.88 7.87
N LYS A 166 3.68 -8.19 6.97
CA LYS A 166 2.62 -8.78 6.14
C LYS A 166 3.16 -9.85 5.19
N ASP A 167 4.28 -9.58 4.51
CA ASP A 167 4.84 -10.50 3.52
C ASP A 167 5.62 -11.66 4.15
N ASN A 168 6.07 -11.52 5.40
CA ASN A 168 6.61 -12.63 6.20
C ASN A 168 5.52 -13.50 6.83
N ALA A 169 4.25 -13.07 6.83
CA ALA A 169 3.18 -13.83 7.42
C ALA A 169 2.95 -15.14 6.63
N LYS A 170 2.93 -16.27 7.34
CA LYS A 170 2.77 -17.61 6.76
C LYS A 170 1.55 -18.28 7.37
N PHE A 171 0.67 -18.75 6.49
CA PHE A 171 -0.40 -19.67 6.87
C PHE A 171 0.13 -21.10 6.78
N ASN A 172 -0.12 -21.90 7.81
CA ASN A 172 0.29 -23.29 7.90
C ASN A 172 -0.90 -24.16 8.32
N ASN A 173 -0.83 -25.45 7.98
CA ASN A 173 -1.80 -26.46 8.42
C ASN A 173 -3.26 -26.08 8.13
N ILE A 174 -3.53 -25.43 6.98
CA ILE A 174 -4.88 -25.05 6.58
C ILE A 174 -5.70 -26.33 6.36
N LYS A 175 -6.78 -26.50 7.13
CA LYS A 175 -7.62 -27.68 7.12
C LYS A 175 -9.09 -27.31 7.19
N TRP A 176 -9.90 -27.98 6.37
CA TRP A 176 -11.34 -28.01 6.51
C TRP A 176 -11.79 -29.37 7.06
N ALA A 177 -12.71 -29.36 8.02
CA ALA A 177 -13.35 -30.56 8.54
C ALA A 177 -14.81 -30.26 8.90
N GLY A 178 -15.76 -30.77 8.11
CA GLY A 178 -17.16 -30.36 8.21
C GLY A 178 -17.30 -28.85 7.99
N ASN A 179 -17.96 -28.15 8.91
CA ASN A 179 -18.16 -26.70 8.87
C ASN A 179 -17.12 -25.93 9.67
N LYS A 180 -15.87 -26.42 9.69
CA LYS A 180 -14.79 -25.81 10.46
C LYS A 180 -13.55 -25.64 9.61
N LEU A 181 -13.02 -24.43 9.58
CA LEU A 181 -11.72 -24.07 9.05
C LEU A 181 -10.75 -23.90 10.21
N SER A 182 -9.60 -24.57 10.16
CA SER A 182 -8.49 -24.33 11.07
C SER A 182 -7.18 -24.12 10.34
N PHE A 183 -6.32 -23.29 10.92
CA PHE A 183 -4.97 -23.03 10.43
C PHE A 183 -4.13 -22.39 11.55
N SER A 184 -2.82 -22.37 11.38
CA SER A 184 -1.96 -21.45 12.13
C SER A 184 -1.45 -20.33 11.24
N ILE A 185 -1.28 -19.15 11.82
CA ILE A 185 -0.64 -18.01 11.16
C ILE A 185 0.49 -17.49 12.05
N SER A 186 1.67 -17.26 11.47
CA SER A 186 2.80 -16.64 12.15
C SER A 186 3.44 -15.59 11.25
N SER A 187 3.97 -14.53 11.85
CA SER A 187 4.84 -13.57 11.16
C SER A 187 6.02 -13.28 12.09
N ASP A 188 7.22 -13.72 11.71
CA ASP A 188 8.37 -13.64 12.63
C ASP A 188 8.92 -12.20 12.77
N PHE A 189 8.46 -11.27 11.93
CA PHE A 189 8.88 -9.88 11.95
C PHE A 189 7.96 -9.04 12.83
N GLN A 190 8.49 -8.50 13.92
CA GLN A 190 7.74 -7.64 14.83
C GLN A 190 7.39 -6.29 14.20
N HIS A 191 6.16 -5.84 14.39
CA HIS A 191 5.70 -4.52 13.97
C HIS A 191 4.68 -3.96 14.97
N ALA A 192 4.68 -2.64 15.17
CA ALA A 192 3.82 -2.00 16.17
C ALA A 192 2.33 -2.01 15.82
N SER A 193 1.96 -2.37 14.59
CA SER A 193 0.56 -2.53 14.17
C SER A 193 0.27 -3.99 13.86
N LYS A 194 -0.92 -4.44 14.28
CA LYS A 194 -1.44 -5.79 14.06
C LYS A 194 -1.61 -6.10 12.57
N LEU A 195 -1.69 -7.38 12.24
CA LEU A 195 -2.00 -7.86 10.90
C LEU A 195 -3.49 -8.18 10.79
N SER A 196 -4.15 -7.66 9.75
CA SER A 196 -5.51 -8.06 9.41
C SER A 196 -5.51 -9.42 8.73
N VAL A 197 -6.31 -10.34 9.25
CA VAL A 197 -6.54 -11.67 8.69
C VAL A 197 -8.01 -11.78 8.31
N THR A 198 -8.29 -12.40 7.17
CA THR A 198 -9.63 -12.62 6.65
C THR A 198 -9.90 -14.10 6.48
N VAL A 199 -11.07 -14.55 6.91
CA VAL A 199 -11.65 -15.86 6.54
C VAL A 199 -12.98 -15.62 5.83
N PRO A 200 -13.45 -16.54 4.96
CA PRO A 200 -14.77 -16.43 4.35
C PRO A 200 -15.83 -16.21 5.43
N TYR A 201 -16.79 -15.32 5.22
CA TYR A 201 -17.89 -15.13 6.16
C TYR A 201 -18.94 -16.24 6.05
N THR A 202 -19.04 -16.88 4.88
CA THR A 202 -19.95 -17.99 4.62
C THR A 202 -19.21 -19.20 4.09
N PHE A 203 -19.69 -20.40 4.43
CA PHE A 203 -19.23 -21.67 3.90
C PHE A 203 -20.37 -22.68 3.90
N ASN A 204 -20.59 -23.38 2.78
CA ASN A 204 -21.68 -24.35 2.60
C ASN A 204 -23.08 -23.83 3.03
N GLY A 205 -23.37 -22.56 2.72
CA GLY A 205 -24.64 -21.92 3.07
C GLY A 205 -24.79 -21.54 4.55
N GLN A 206 -23.77 -21.75 5.38
CA GLN A 206 -23.76 -21.35 6.78
C GLN A 206 -22.88 -20.11 6.97
N GLN A 207 -23.30 -19.21 7.86
CA GLN A 207 -22.53 -18.04 8.27
C GLN A 207 -21.56 -18.40 9.39
N LEU A 208 -20.42 -17.70 9.46
CA LEU A 208 -19.47 -17.83 10.55
C LEU A 208 -20.17 -17.61 11.91
N LYS A 209 -20.18 -18.64 12.75
CA LYS A 209 -20.74 -18.61 14.11
C LYS A 209 -19.73 -18.13 15.14
N SER A 210 -18.49 -18.58 15.03
CA SER A 210 -17.44 -18.23 15.98
C SER A 210 -16.05 -18.27 15.34
N LEU A 211 -15.17 -17.44 15.89
CA LEU A 211 -13.74 -17.42 15.57
C LEU A 211 -12.95 -17.49 16.87
N ASN A 212 -12.02 -18.42 16.96
CA ASN A 212 -11.18 -18.63 18.13
C ASN A 212 -9.70 -18.60 17.75
N ASP A 213 -8.86 -18.13 18.66
CA ASP A 213 -7.40 -18.21 18.61
C ASP A 213 -6.90 -18.93 19.86
N GLY A 214 -6.31 -20.12 19.69
CA GLY A 214 -5.81 -20.91 20.82
C GLY A 214 -6.88 -21.26 21.86
N GLY A 215 -8.15 -21.35 21.44
CA GLY A 215 -9.30 -21.60 22.32
C GLY A 215 -9.95 -20.34 22.93
N SER A 216 -9.40 -19.15 22.69
CA SER A 216 -10.01 -17.88 23.11
C SER A 216 -10.85 -17.28 21.99
N VAL A 217 -12.05 -16.78 22.30
CA VAL A 217 -12.91 -16.13 21.31
C VAL A 217 -12.27 -14.83 20.81
N VAL A 218 -12.27 -14.64 19.50
CA VAL A 218 -11.74 -13.43 18.83
C VAL A 218 -12.89 -12.68 18.15
N ASN A 219 -12.98 -11.39 18.46
CA ASN A 219 -13.92 -10.50 17.79
C ASN A 219 -13.52 -10.28 16.33
N HIS A 220 -14.51 -10.23 15.44
CA HIS A 220 -14.31 -9.94 14.03
C HIS A 220 -15.29 -8.86 13.55
N SER A 221 -14.96 -8.26 12.42
CA SER A 221 -15.87 -7.40 11.65
C SER A 221 -16.14 -8.05 10.30
N VAL A 222 -17.35 -7.90 9.77
CA VAL A 222 -17.67 -8.39 8.42
C VAL A 222 -17.37 -7.28 7.42
N ARG A 223 -16.63 -7.60 6.37
CA ARG A 223 -16.36 -6.68 5.25
C ARG A 223 -16.58 -7.37 3.92
N THR A 224 -17.20 -6.65 3.00
CA THR A 224 -17.20 -7.03 1.58
C THR A 224 -15.88 -6.57 0.96
N ILE A 225 -15.20 -7.49 0.28
CA ILE A 225 -13.97 -7.25 -0.46
C ILE A 225 -14.14 -7.90 -1.82
N LYS A 226 -14.23 -7.09 -2.86
CA LYS A 226 -14.39 -7.52 -4.26
C LYS A 226 -15.60 -8.42 -4.47
N GLY A 227 -16.73 -8.05 -3.87
CA GLY A 227 -18.00 -8.76 -3.97
C GLY A 227 -18.17 -9.93 -2.99
N GLU A 228 -17.12 -10.33 -2.28
CA GLU A 228 -17.16 -11.45 -1.34
C GLU A 228 -17.14 -10.97 0.11
N GLN A 229 -17.92 -11.60 0.98
CA GLN A 229 -17.94 -11.28 2.41
C GLN A 229 -16.87 -12.06 3.18
N TYR A 230 -16.09 -11.32 3.97
CA TYR A 230 -15.06 -11.87 4.84
C TYR A 230 -15.29 -11.45 6.28
N ALA A 231 -15.05 -12.37 7.22
CA ALA A 231 -14.81 -12.01 8.60
C ALA A 231 -13.34 -11.60 8.75
N MET A 232 -13.12 -10.35 9.14
CA MET A 232 -11.80 -9.76 9.36
C MET A 232 -11.54 -9.63 10.86
N PHE A 233 -10.38 -10.12 11.29
CA PHE A 233 -9.89 -10.02 12.67
C PHE A 233 -8.39 -9.67 12.66
N LEU A 234 -7.84 -9.35 13.83
CA LEU A 234 -6.45 -8.91 13.96
C LEU A 234 -5.62 -9.96 14.71
N VAL A 235 -4.39 -10.19 14.26
CA VAL A 235 -3.38 -11.01 14.94
C VAL A 235 -2.12 -10.20 15.21
N GLU A 236 -1.36 -10.57 16.23
CA GLU A 236 -0.11 -9.90 16.58
C GLU A 236 1.04 -10.46 15.71
N PRO A 237 1.81 -9.61 15.01
CA PRO A 237 3.07 -10.07 14.44
C PRO A 237 4.08 -10.38 15.55
N GLY A 238 5.01 -11.29 15.28
CA GLY A 238 6.00 -11.81 16.24
C GLY A 238 5.50 -13.00 17.08
N ALA A 239 4.29 -13.51 16.82
CA ALA A 239 3.71 -14.66 17.49
C ALA A 239 3.11 -15.67 16.49
N THR A 240 2.83 -16.88 16.98
CA THR A 240 2.04 -17.88 16.24
C THR A 240 0.64 -17.90 16.82
N HIS A 241 -0.36 -17.75 15.95
CA HIS A 241 -1.78 -17.80 16.27
C HIS A 241 -2.40 -19.09 15.70
N HIS A 242 -3.35 -19.68 16.41
CA HIS A 242 -4.01 -20.94 16.05
C HIS A 242 -5.49 -20.70 15.86
N ILE A 243 -5.88 -20.41 14.62
CA ILE A 243 -7.21 -19.96 14.27
C ILE A 243 -8.14 -21.14 14.02
N GLU A 244 -9.33 -21.05 14.60
CA GLU A 244 -10.46 -21.94 14.31
C GLU A 244 -11.71 -21.11 14.02
N ALA A 245 -12.23 -21.23 12.81
CA ALA A 245 -13.47 -20.63 12.35
C ALA A 245 -14.54 -21.71 12.22
N THR A 246 -15.66 -21.56 12.95
CA THR A 246 -16.79 -22.49 12.92
C THR A 246 -17.98 -21.83 12.23
N TYR A 247 -18.55 -22.51 11.25
CA TYR A 247 -19.68 -22.09 10.42
C TYR A 247 -20.97 -22.81 10.82
#